data_AF-A0A2E1IIH9-F1
#
_entry.id   AF-A0A2E1IIH9-F1
#
_cell.length_a   1.000
_cell.length_b   1.000
_cell.length_c   1.000
_cell.angle_alpha   90.00
_cell.angle_beta   90.00
_cell.angle_gamma   90.00
#
_symmetry.space_group_name_H-M   'P 1'
#
loop_
_entity.id
_entity.type
_entity.pdbx_description
1 polymer ?
#
loop_
_entity_poly.entity_id
_entity_poly.type
_entity_poly.pdbx_seq_one_letter_code
_entity_poly.pdbx_strand_id
1 'polypeptide(L)'
;MNLRDELVALNARLESEGCRLKLEQRGQRLNLRGALPHRDGRQGTVIQRLSIGVKADEAGLQQAEQTLRLVALQLKRGSFSWSDWGERSKAHAAPQASGEAIERFEQAFFADPRRRRSKPGSRTTWTGAYLPYLRRLQARANDSPIDADLLQDTLASYEDGSRSRQQCATALAALARHLEITLPDDWRNESAGYGLHRARFRRLPSDGQILEAVLQIPNPRWRLAYGLMATYGLRNHEVFFCDLSPLAPGGDRVLRVLPATKTGEHQAWPFQPEWVERFGLQQLGDSPDSLPAIRTDLRQTTLQQVGRRVSEQFRRYQLPITPYDLRHAWAVRTIHIGLPDTVAARMMGHSVAIHTRTYHHWITRRDQQLAVDAALSRQRA
;
A
#
# COMPACT_ATOMS: atom_id res chain seq x y z
N MET A 1 -38.93 -37.01 10.10
CA MET A 1 -40.14 -36.41 10.67
C MET A 1 -40.51 -35.20 9.85
N ASN A 2 -41.80 -34.89 9.71
CA ASN A 2 -42.22 -33.75 8.89
C ASN A 2 -42.10 -32.48 9.74
N LEU A 3 -41.28 -31.51 9.32
CA LEU A 3 -41.07 -30.22 10.00
C LEU A 3 -42.40 -29.51 10.36
N ARG A 4 -43.44 -29.75 9.56
CA ARG A 4 -44.79 -29.24 9.80
C ARG A 4 -45.42 -29.78 11.08
N ASP A 5 -45.23 -31.06 11.39
CA ASP A 5 -45.80 -31.70 12.59
C ASP A 5 -45.06 -31.23 13.84
N GLU A 6 -43.74 -31.03 13.74
CA GLU A 6 -42.91 -30.48 14.82
C GLU A 6 -43.27 -29.01 15.13
N LEU A 7 -43.54 -28.20 14.11
CA LEU A 7 -44.05 -26.82 14.30
C LEU A 7 -45.41 -26.79 15.01
N VAL A 8 -46.30 -27.73 14.71
CA VAL A 8 -47.62 -27.83 15.36
C VAL A 8 -47.45 -28.21 16.83
N ALA A 9 -46.65 -29.24 17.13
CA ALA A 9 -46.39 -29.68 18.50
C ALA A 9 -45.71 -28.57 19.33
N LEU A 10 -44.73 -27.86 18.74
CA LEU A 10 -44.03 -26.76 19.40
C LEU A 10 -44.96 -25.57 19.69
N ASN A 11 -45.80 -25.18 18.73
CA ASN A 11 -46.77 -24.11 18.95
C ASN A 11 -47.81 -24.46 20.02
N ALA A 12 -48.27 -25.72 20.07
CA ALA A 12 -49.19 -26.18 21.12
C ALA A 12 -48.53 -26.11 22.52
N ARG A 13 -47.26 -26.49 22.63
CA ARG A 13 -46.49 -26.35 23.88
C ARG A 13 -46.36 -24.89 24.30
N LEU A 14 -45.95 -24.01 23.39
CA LEU A 14 -45.79 -22.58 23.68
C LEU A 14 -47.11 -21.90 24.08
N GLU A 15 -48.23 -22.34 23.51
CA GLU A 15 -49.58 -21.87 23.87
C GLU A 15 -49.96 -22.31 25.28
N SER A 16 -49.64 -23.54 25.69
CA SER A 16 -49.83 -24.01 27.07
C SER A 16 -48.97 -23.26 28.10
N GLU A 17 -47.81 -22.73 27.68
CA GLU A 17 -46.92 -21.89 28.49
C GLU A 17 -47.36 -20.40 28.54
N GLY A 18 -48.48 -20.06 27.89
CA GLY A 18 -49.02 -18.70 27.85
C GLY A 18 -48.28 -17.76 26.90
N CYS A 19 -47.52 -18.29 25.94
CA CYS A 19 -46.84 -17.47 24.94
C CYS A 19 -47.81 -16.98 23.85
N ARG A 20 -47.80 -15.68 23.58
CA ARG A 20 -48.68 -15.03 22.58
C ARG A 20 -48.08 -15.00 21.17
N LEU A 21 -46.95 -15.70 20.97
CA LEU A 21 -46.23 -15.79 19.70
C LEU A 21 -46.26 -17.24 19.21
N LYS A 22 -46.39 -17.41 17.89
CA LYS A 22 -46.35 -18.70 17.21
C LYS A 22 -45.26 -18.69 16.12
N LEU A 23 -44.68 -19.84 15.84
CA LEU A 23 -43.77 -20.07 14.72
C LEU A 23 -44.56 -20.46 13.46
N GLU A 24 -44.26 -19.81 12.34
CA GLU A 24 -44.87 -20.05 11.03
C GLU A 24 -43.77 -20.27 9.98
N GLN A 25 -43.87 -21.34 9.20
CA GLN A 25 -43.02 -21.54 8.03
C GLN A 25 -43.62 -20.82 6.81
N ARG A 26 -42.80 -20.01 6.13
CA ARG A 26 -43.16 -19.40 4.85
C ARG A 26 -42.04 -19.64 3.84
N GLY A 27 -42.31 -20.46 2.83
CA GLY A 27 -41.29 -20.93 1.90
C GLY A 27 -40.20 -21.71 2.65
N GLN A 28 -38.95 -21.32 2.46
CA GLN A 28 -37.78 -21.94 3.10
C GLN A 28 -37.38 -21.27 4.43
N ARG A 29 -38.21 -20.40 5.03
CA ARG A 29 -37.85 -19.63 6.23
C ARG A 29 -38.89 -19.74 7.34
N LEU A 30 -38.43 -19.68 8.58
CA LEU A 30 -39.25 -19.62 9.78
C LEU A 30 -39.45 -18.15 10.22
N ASN A 31 -40.67 -17.83 10.67
CA ASN A 31 -41.09 -16.51 11.10
C ASN A 31 -41.86 -16.60 12.42
N LEU A 32 -41.86 -15.51 13.19
CA LEU A 32 -42.70 -15.37 14.37
C LEU A 32 -43.97 -14.60 14.01
N ARG A 33 -45.11 -15.00 14.56
CA ARG A 33 -46.40 -14.33 14.39
C ARG A 33 -47.10 -14.18 15.73
N GLY A 34 -47.57 -12.98 16.03
CA GLY A 34 -48.38 -12.72 17.22
C GLY A 34 -48.51 -11.24 17.52
N ALA A 35 -48.99 -10.92 18.71
CA ALA A 35 -49.19 -9.53 19.15
C ALA A 35 -47.83 -8.84 19.39
N LEU A 36 -47.43 -7.96 18.48
CA LEU A 36 -46.18 -7.18 18.53
C LEU A 36 -46.52 -5.67 18.49
N PRO A 37 -45.69 -4.80 19.09
CA PRO A 37 -45.88 -3.34 19.05
C PRO A 37 -45.98 -2.79 17.63
N HIS A 38 -46.74 -1.73 17.39
CA HIS A 38 -46.81 -1.12 16.05
C HIS A 38 -45.42 -0.71 15.55
N ARG A 39 -45.12 -0.99 14.26
CA ARG A 39 -43.86 -0.57 13.62
C ARG A 39 -43.72 0.95 13.58
N ASP A 40 -44.84 1.66 13.46
CA ASP A 40 -44.90 3.12 13.33
C ASP A 40 -44.87 3.83 14.70
N GLY A 41 -44.54 3.12 15.80
CA GLY A 41 -44.42 3.70 17.15
C GLY A 41 -45.75 4.02 17.85
N ARG A 42 -46.90 3.69 17.26
CA ARG A 42 -48.21 3.84 17.91
C ARG A 42 -48.32 2.95 19.14
N GLN A 43 -48.92 3.46 20.21
CA GLN A 43 -49.20 2.66 21.40
C GLN A 43 -50.21 1.54 21.08
N GLY A 44 -49.97 0.36 21.66
CA GLY A 44 -50.77 -0.84 21.42
C GLY A 44 -49.98 -1.95 20.72
N THR A 45 -50.59 -3.13 20.60
CA THR A 45 -50.03 -4.28 19.90
C THR A 45 -50.97 -4.70 18.78
N VAL A 46 -50.40 -5.12 17.65
CA VAL A 46 -51.13 -5.67 16.52
C VAL A 46 -50.58 -7.04 16.17
N ILE A 47 -51.44 -7.94 15.68
CA ILE A 47 -51.01 -9.24 15.18
C ILE A 47 -50.22 -9.02 13.90
N GLN A 48 -48.92 -9.23 13.94
CA GLN A 48 -48.04 -9.06 12.79
C GLN A 48 -46.92 -10.09 12.82
N ARG A 49 -46.15 -10.13 11.72
CA ARG A 49 -45.07 -11.09 11.54
C ARG A 49 -43.72 -10.43 11.75
N LEU A 50 -42.82 -11.21 12.34
CA LEU A 50 -41.43 -10.89 12.53
C LEU A 50 -40.57 -11.94 11.83
N SER A 51 -39.78 -11.48 10.86
CA SER A 51 -38.81 -12.33 10.15
C SER A 51 -37.57 -12.46 11.02
N ILE A 52 -37.25 -13.69 11.42
CA ILE A 52 -36.09 -14.00 12.27
C ILE A 52 -34.88 -14.48 11.46
N GLY A 53 -35.03 -14.59 10.15
CA GLY A 53 -33.94 -14.92 9.25
C GLY A 53 -33.45 -16.37 9.26
N VAL A 54 -34.21 -17.29 9.87
CA VAL A 54 -33.81 -18.69 10.08
C VAL A 54 -34.39 -19.59 8.98
N LYS A 55 -33.61 -20.60 8.53
CA LYS A 55 -34.05 -21.59 7.54
C LYS A 55 -35.05 -22.58 8.15
N ALA A 56 -35.92 -23.13 7.31
CA ALA A 56 -36.89 -24.16 7.69
C ALA A 56 -36.24 -25.55 7.66
N ASP A 57 -35.34 -25.82 8.59
CA ASP A 57 -34.69 -27.11 8.85
C ASP A 57 -34.64 -27.39 10.37
N GLU A 58 -34.18 -28.58 10.78
CA GLU A 58 -34.20 -29.04 12.18
C GLU A 58 -33.36 -28.15 13.11
N ALA A 59 -32.16 -27.76 12.67
CA ALA A 59 -31.32 -26.81 13.39
C ALA A 59 -31.98 -25.42 13.48
N GLY A 60 -32.64 -24.99 12.40
CA GLY A 60 -33.41 -23.77 12.34
C GLY A 60 -34.60 -23.76 13.28
N LEU A 61 -35.25 -24.89 13.51
CA LEU A 61 -36.38 -24.99 14.45
C LEU A 61 -35.94 -24.70 15.89
N GLN A 62 -34.81 -25.27 16.33
CA GLN A 62 -34.25 -25.00 17.67
C GLN A 62 -33.85 -23.53 17.83
N GLN A 63 -33.20 -22.96 16.82
CA GLN A 63 -32.82 -21.54 16.81
C GLN A 63 -34.06 -20.63 16.84
N ALA A 64 -35.11 -21.00 16.10
CA ALA A 64 -36.35 -20.26 16.05
C ALA A 64 -37.12 -20.30 17.39
N GLU A 65 -37.08 -21.42 18.11
CA GLU A 65 -37.63 -21.53 19.46
C GLU A 65 -36.92 -20.60 20.45
N GLN A 66 -35.58 -20.61 20.47
CA GLN A 66 -34.79 -19.73 21.35
C GLN A 66 -35.09 -18.25 21.06
N THR A 67 -35.17 -17.91 19.78
CA THR A 67 -35.51 -16.56 19.31
C THR A 67 -36.91 -16.15 19.76
N LEU A 68 -37.90 -17.04 19.63
CA LEU A 68 -39.27 -16.82 20.11
C LEU A 68 -39.30 -16.52 21.61
N ARG A 69 -38.58 -17.30 22.42
CA ARG A 69 -38.51 -17.11 23.88
C ARG A 69 -37.89 -15.76 24.23
N LEU A 70 -36.86 -15.34 23.51
CA LEU A 70 -36.22 -14.03 23.69
C LEU A 70 -37.20 -12.89 23.38
N VAL A 71 -37.90 -12.95 22.24
CA VAL A 71 -38.93 -11.95 21.88
C VAL A 71 -40.06 -11.94 22.92
N ALA A 72 -40.52 -13.11 23.37
CA ALA A 72 -41.56 -13.21 24.40
C ALA A 72 -41.12 -12.55 25.71
N LEU A 73 -39.85 -12.70 26.11
CA LEU A 73 -39.30 -12.04 27.29
C LEU A 73 -39.21 -10.52 27.12
N GLN A 74 -38.78 -10.04 25.94
CA GLN A 74 -38.73 -8.61 25.63
C GLN A 74 -40.12 -7.98 25.68
N LEU A 75 -41.14 -8.65 25.15
CA LEU A 75 -42.53 -8.19 25.23
C LEU A 75 -43.04 -8.15 26.67
N LYS A 76 -42.75 -9.17 27.49
CA LYS A 76 -43.12 -9.18 28.91
C LYS A 76 -42.46 -8.04 29.71
N ARG A 77 -41.24 -7.63 29.32
CA ARG A 77 -40.47 -6.56 29.98
C ARG A 77 -40.72 -5.16 29.40
N GLY A 78 -41.54 -5.04 28.35
CA GLY A 78 -41.75 -3.78 27.65
C GLY A 78 -40.49 -3.25 26.94
N SER A 79 -39.49 -4.10 26.68
CA SER A 79 -38.19 -3.73 26.13
C SER A 79 -38.00 -4.18 24.68
N PHE A 80 -39.09 -4.51 23.99
CA PHE A 80 -39.04 -4.95 22.60
C PHE A 80 -38.81 -3.76 21.65
N SER A 81 -37.79 -3.86 20.79
CA SER A 81 -37.51 -2.88 19.75
C SER A 81 -37.46 -3.54 18.37
N TRP A 82 -38.13 -2.93 17.39
CA TRP A 82 -38.07 -3.38 15.98
C TRP A 82 -36.67 -3.26 15.38
N SER A 83 -35.80 -2.40 15.92
CA SER A 83 -34.41 -2.25 15.48
C SER A 83 -33.59 -3.55 15.62
N ASP A 84 -33.95 -4.40 16.59
CA ASP A 84 -33.18 -5.61 16.91
C ASP A 84 -33.51 -6.77 15.95
N TRP A 85 -34.59 -6.61 15.18
CA TRP A 85 -35.22 -7.68 14.40
C TRP A 85 -35.61 -7.28 12.97
N GLY A 86 -35.44 -6.00 12.61
CA GLY A 86 -35.37 -5.61 11.21
C GLY A 86 -34.31 -6.46 10.51
N GLU A 87 -34.45 -6.65 9.20
CA GLU A 87 -33.41 -7.31 8.41
C GLU A 87 -32.06 -6.79 8.90
N ARG A 88 -31.17 -7.70 9.30
CA ARG A 88 -29.74 -7.44 9.34
C ARG A 88 -29.31 -7.12 7.91
N SER A 89 -29.77 -6.00 7.35
CA SER A 89 -28.85 -5.14 6.66
C SER A 89 -27.77 -4.88 7.70
N LYS A 90 -26.54 -5.20 7.29
CA LYS A 90 -25.33 -4.73 7.95
C LYS A 90 -25.63 -3.33 8.48
N ALA A 91 -25.18 -3.01 9.69
CA ALA A 91 -25.10 -1.63 10.13
C ALA A 91 -24.24 -0.85 9.13
N HIS A 92 -24.85 -0.45 8.02
CA HIS A 92 -24.44 0.69 7.24
C HIS A 92 -24.98 1.82 8.09
N ALA A 93 -24.05 2.46 8.81
CA ALA A 93 -24.09 3.91 8.89
C ALA A 93 -24.67 4.41 7.55
N ALA A 94 -25.73 5.24 7.62
CA ALA A 94 -26.48 5.77 6.47
C ALA A 94 -25.58 5.82 5.23
N PRO A 95 -25.97 5.23 4.08
CA PRO A 95 -25.05 4.97 2.97
C PRO A 95 -24.25 6.24 2.69
N GLN A 96 -23.04 6.27 3.23
CA GLN A 96 -22.22 7.46 3.09
C GLN A 96 -21.87 7.45 1.63
N ALA A 97 -22.24 8.54 0.95
CA ALA A 97 -21.80 8.76 -0.41
C ALA A 97 -20.31 8.46 -0.46
N SER A 98 -19.87 7.69 -1.45
CA SER A 98 -18.48 7.24 -1.56
C SER A 98 -17.44 8.36 -1.37
N GLY A 99 -17.81 9.61 -1.71
CA GLY A 99 -17.04 10.81 -1.40
C GLY A 99 -16.82 11.06 0.10
N GLU A 100 -17.87 11.05 0.92
CA GLU A 100 -17.75 11.28 2.38
C GLU A 100 -16.88 10.22 3.05
N ALA A 101 -17.01 8.96 2.63
CA ALA A 101 -16.21 7.86 3.16
C ALA A 101 -14.71 8.05 2.85
N ILE A 102 -14.38 8.52 1.64
CA ILE A 102 -13.01 8.80 1.22
C ILE A 102 -12.45 10.03 1.97
N GLU A 103 -13.24 11.07 2.18
CA GLU A 103 -12.82 12.26 2.94
C GLU A 103 -12.51 11.93 4.41
N ARG A 104 -13.37 11.13 5.06
CA ARG A 104 -13.11 10.63 6.42
C ARG A 104 -11.84 9.79 6.48
N PHE A 105 -11.63 8.94 5.48
CA PHE A 105 -10.41 8.15 5.37
C PHE A 105 -9.17 9.03 5.19
N GLU A 106 -9.26 10.11 4.41
CA GLU A 106 -8.18 11.09 4.26
C GLU A 106 -7.82 11.74 5.59
N GLN A 107 -8.82 12.23 6.33
CA GLN A 107 -8.62 12.84 7.64
C GLN A 107 -7.97 11.85 8.61
N ALA A 108 -8.47 10.62 8.68
CA ALA A 108 -7.91 9.57 9.51
C ALA A 108 -6.46 9.21 9.11
N PHE A 109 -6.17 9.16 7.80
CA PHE A 109 -4.84 8.90 7.28
C PHE A 109 -3.84 9.97 7.73
N PHE A 110 -4.20 11.25 7.71
CA PHE A 110 -3.31 12.33 8.15
C PHE A 110 -3.27 12.53 9.67
N ALA A 111 -4.31 12.11 10.40
CA ALA A 111 -4.35 12.18 11.85
C ALA A 111 -3.47 11.13 12.56
N ASP A 112 -3.18 10.01 11.88
CA ASP A 112 -2.39 8.88 12.40
C ASP A 112 -1.04 9.35 13.01
N PRO A 113 -0.82 9.17 14.33
CA PRO A 113 0.42 9.56 15.01
C PRO A 113 1.69 8.99 14.38
N ARG A 114 1.63 7.80 13.78
CA ARG A 114 2.79 7.15 13.13
C ARG A 114 3.28 7.93 11.91
N ARG A 115 2.39 8.68 11.26
CA ARG A 115 2.64 9.43 10.02
C ARG A 115 3.10 10.86 10.27
N ARG A 116 2.96 11.36 11.50
CA ARG A 116 3.44 12.69 11.93
C ARG A 116 4.95 12.87 11.78
N ARG A 117 5.73 11.77 11.89
CA ARG A 117 7.20 11.77 11.79
C ARG A 117 7.73 12.18 10.40
N SER A 118 6.93 12.07 9.35
CA SER A 118 7.29 12.55 8.00
C SER A 118 6.06 13.08 7.25
N LYS A 119 5.69 14.35 7.53
CA LYS A 119 4.56 15.03 6.86
C LYS A 119 4.71 15.06 5.32
N PRO A 120 5.87 15.40 4.74
CA PRO A 120 6.03 15.39 3.27
C PRO A 120 5.89 13.99 2.67
N GLY A 121 6.47 12.97 3.31
CA GLY A 121 6.37 11.57 2.85
C GLY A 121 4.94 11.04 2.88
N SER A 122 4.17 11.41 3.90
CA SER A 122 2.75 11.05 4.02
C SER A 122 1.90 11.71 2.93
N ARG A 123 2.14 13.01 2.63
CA ARG A 123 1.47 13.71 1.52
C ARG A 123 1.76 13.04 0.18
N THR A 124 3.02 12.74 -0.12
CA THR A 124 3.38 12.05 -1.36
C THR A 124 2.77 10.64 -1.44
N THR A 125 2.73 9.92 -0.32
CA THR A 125 2.10 8.58 -0.26
C THR A 125 0.61 8.67 -0.55
N TRP A 126 -0.09 9.64 0.06
CA TRP A 126 -1.51 9.86 -0.19
C TRP A 126 -1.78 10.22 -1.65
N THR A 127 -1.18 11.31 -2.14
CA THR A 127 -1.42 11.83 -3.49
C THR A 127 -0.98 10.86 -4.59
N GLY A 128 0.11 10.12 -4.39
CA GLY A 128 0.70 9.27 -5.41
C GLY A 128 0.26 7.80 -5.37
N ALA A 129 0.01 7.25 -4.17
CA ALA A 129 -0.23 5.82 -4.00
C ALA A 129 -1.63 5.46 -3.49
N TYR A 130 -2.43 6.43 -3.03
CA TYR A 130 -3.80 6.19 -2.53
C TYR A 130 -4.82 6.90 -3.41
N LEU A 131 -4.76 8.23 -3.46
CA LEU A 131 -5.75 9.09 -4.11
C LEU A 131 -6.11 8.70 -5.56
N PRO A 132 -5.16 8.32 -6.46
CA PRO A 132 -5.51 7.94 -7.82
C PRO A 132 -6.43 6.70 -7.88
N TYR A 133 -6.20 5.74 -6.99
CA TYR A 133 -6.97 4.50 -6.90
C TYR A 133 -8.33 4.74 -6.22
N LEU A 134 -8.36 5.60 -5.20
CA LEU A 134 -9.60 6.02 -4.53
C LEU A 134 -10.51 6.83 -5.45
N ARG A 135 -9.97 7.72 -6.29
CA ARG A 135 -10.76 8.42 -7.31
C ARG A 135 -11.36 7.48 -8.34
N ARG A 136 -10.61 6.44 -8.73
CA ARG A 136 -11.12 5.41 -9.64
C ARG A 136 -12.24 4.59 -9.00
N LEU A 137 -12.10 4.24 -7.72
CA LEU A 137 -13.16 3.61 -6.93
C LEU A 137 -14.42 4.49 -6.90
N GLN A 138 -14.27 5.78 -6.56
CA GLN A 138 -15.36 6.74 -6.49
C GLN A 138 -16.09 6.89 -7.83
N ALA A 139 -15.34 6.99 -8.93
CA ALA A 139 -15.92 7.07 -10.29
C ALA A 139 -16.72 5.81 -10.66
N ARG A 140 -16.37 4.65 -10.10
CA ARG A 140 -17.10 3.38 -10.31
C ARG A 140 -18.29 3.22 -9.36
N ALA A 141 -18.22 3.82 -8.16
CA ALA A 141 -19.28 3.76 -7.16
C ALA A 141 -20.57 4.45 -7.65
N ASN A 142 -20.44 5.55 -8.41
CA ASN A 142 -21.57 6.34 -8.91
C ASN A 142 -22.59 6.66 -7.79
N ASP A 143 -22.09 7.24 -6.69
CA ASP A 143 -22.81 7.55 -5.43
C ASP A 143 -23.36 6.35 -4.62
N SER A 144 -23.05 5.12 -5.02
CA SER A 144 -23.30 3.92 -4.21
C SER A 144 -22.35 3.84 -3.00
N PRO A 145 -22.77 3.20 -1.90
CA PRO A 145 -21.88 2.90 -0.78
C PRO A 145 -20.72 2.00 -1.21
N ILE A 146 -19.61 2.08 -0.49
CA ILE A 146 -18.43 1.25 -0.74
C ILE A 146 -18.63 -0.10 -0.06
N ASP A 147 -18.64 -1.18 -0.84
CA ASP A 147 -18.71 -2.56 -0.36
C ASP A 147 -17.55 -3.41 -0.89
N ALA A 148 -17.51 -4.69 -0.51
CA ALA A 148 -16.43 -5.59 -0.89
C ALA A 148 -16.38 -5.85 -2.41
N ASP A 149 -17.55 -5.94 -3.05
CA ASP A 149 -17.67 -6.22 -4.48
C ASP A 149 -17.13 -5.05 -5.31
N LEU A 150 -17.45 -3.81 -4.94
CA LEU A 150 -16.92 -2.62 -5.59
C LEU A 150 -15.38 -2.52 -5.46
N LEU A 151 -14.82 -2.93 -4.32
CA LEU A 151 -13.37 -2.98 -4.12
C LEU A 151 -12.72 -4.02 -5.04
N GLN A 152 -13.32 -5.20 -5.17
CA GLN A 152 -12.83 -6.28 -6.05
C GLN A 152 -12.93 -5.87 -7.53
N ASP A 153 -14.06 -5.31 -7.96
CA ASP A 153 -14.26 -4.78 -9.31
C ASP A 153 -13.26 -3.69 -9.66
N THR A 154 -12.94 -2.82 -8.71
CA THR A 154 -11.94 -1.77 -8.91
C THR A 154 -10.54 -2.37 -9.04
N LEU A 155 -10.21 -3.39 -8.27
CA LEU A 155 -8.94 -4.11 -8.36
C LEU A 155 -8.79 -4.83 -9.70
N ALA A 156 -9.83 -5.52 -10.14
CA ALA A 156 -9.89 -6.25 -11.42
C ALA A 156 -9.76 -5.33 -12.64
N SER A 157 -10.02 -4.02 -12.48
CA SER A 157 -9.81 -3.03 -13.54
C SER A 157 -8.34 -2.76 -13.88
N TYR A 158 -7.40 -3.36 -13.15
CA TYR A 158 -5.96 -3.31 -13.40
C TYR A 158 -5.43 -4.67 -13.82
N GLU A 159 -4.49 -4.69 -14.77
CA GLU A 159 -3.84 -5.90 -15.26
C GLU A 159 -3.23 -6.76 -14.14
N ASP A 160 -3.46 -8.08 -14.21
CA ASP A 160 -2.93 -9.07 -13.30
C ASP A 160 -1.40 -9.01 -13.19
N GLY A 161 -0.89 -9.07 -11.96
CA GLY A 161 0.54 -9.02 -11.68
C GLY A 161 1.20 -7.66 -11.95
N SER A 162 0.43 -6.61 -12.27
CA SER A 162 0.97 -5.27 -12.49
C SER A 162 1.29 -4.55 -11.18
N ARG A 163 2.27 -3.63 -11.23
CA ARG A 163 2.61 -2.78 -10.07
C ARG A 163 1.43 -1.88 -9.67
N SER A 164 0.64 -1.43 -10.63
CA SER A 164 -0.54 -0.60 -10.38
C SER A 164 -1.63 -1.38 -9.63
N ARG A 165 -1.87 -2.64 -10.00
CA ARG A 165 -2.80 -3.53 -9.27
C ARG A 165 -2.37 -3.74 -7.83
N GLN A 166 -1.08 -4.00 -7.59
CA GLN A 166 -0.54 -4.14 -6.23
C GLN A 166 -0.71 -2.85 -5.39
N GLN A 167 -0.49 -1.67 -5.98
CA GLN A 167 -0.72 -0.40 -5.29
C GLN A 167 -2.20 -0.15 -5.01
N CYS A 168 -3.07 -0.44 -6.00
CA CYS A 168 -4.52 -0.39 -5.85
C CYS A 168 -4.96 -1.26 -4.68
N ALA A 169 -4.57 -2.54 -4.67
CA ALA A 169 -4.90 -3.45 -3.58
C ALA A 169 -4.43 -2.95 -2.21
N THR A 170 -3.25 -2.34 -2.13
CA THR A 170 -2.75 -1.76 -0.88
C THR A 170 -3.62 -0.60 -0.39
N ALA A 171 -4.01 0.30 -1.30
CA ALA A 171 -4.85 1.45 -0.98
C ALA A 171 -6.27 1.02 -0.58
N LEU A 172 -6.87 0.11 -1.37
CA LEU A 172 -8.21 -0.43 -1.13
C LEU A 172 -8.28 -1.26 0.16
N ALA A 173 -7.25 -2.05 0.48
CA ALA A 173 -7.20 -2.79 1.74
C ALA A 173 -7.09 -1.87 2.97
N ALA A 174 -6.39 -0.74 2.83
CA ALA A 174 -6.33 0.26 3.89
C ALA A 174 -7.69 0.96 4.09
N LEU A 175 -8.41 1.25 3.01
CA LEU A 175 -9.77 1.79 3.05
C LEU A 175 -10.75 0.77 3.66
N ALA A 176 -10.72 -0.49 3.21
CA ALA A 176 -11.58 -1.55 3.73
C ALA A 176 -11.43 -1.71 5.25
N ARG A 177 -10.19 -1.65 5.76
CA ARG A 177 -9.93 -1.67 7.20
C ARG A 177 -10.51 -0.46 7.92
N HIS A 178 -10.46 0.73 7.31
CA HIS A 178 -11.03 1.95 7.89
C HIS A 178 -12.56 1.91 7.94
N LEU A 179 -13.19 1.31 6.93
CA LEU A 179 -14.64 1.16 6.82
C LEU A 179 -15.17 -0.14 7.46
N GLU A 180 -14.29 -0.94 8.08
CA GLU A 180 -14.61 -2.24 8.68
C GLU A 180 -15.27 -3.24 7.69
N ILE A 181 -14.89 -3.13 6.41
CA ILE A 181 -15.33 -4.04 5.35
C ILE A 181 -14.46 -5.29 5.37
N THR A 182 -15.10 -6.45 5.47
CA THR A 182 -14.42 -7.75 5.33
C THR A 182 -14.12 -8.00 3.86
N LEU A 183 -12.84 -8.16 3.53
CA LEU A 183 -12.38 -8.49 2.18
C LEU A 183 -12.46 -10.01 1.94
N PRO A 184 -12.62 -10.44 0.68
CA PRO A 184 -12.52 -11.85 0.29
C PRO A 184 -11.19 -12.50 0.74
N ASP A 185 -11.24 -13.80 1.05
CA ASP A 185 -10.07 -14.56 1.53
C ASP A 185 -8.92 -14.60 0.51
N ASP A 186 -9.25 -14.57 -0.78
CA ASP A 186 -8.34 -14.58 -1.92
C ASP A 186 -7.76 -13.20 -2.28
N TRP A 187 -8.16 -12.13 -1.58
CA TRP A 187 -7.67 -10.76 -1.83
C TRP A 187 -6.14 -10.68 -1.88
N ARG A 188 -5.44 -11.43 -1.02
CA ARG A 188 -3.97 -11.47 -1.02
C ARG A 188 -3.41 -12.07 -2.32
N ASN A 189 -4.02 -13.12 -2.84
CA ASN A 189 -3.60 -13.78 -4.08
C ASN A 189 -3.87 -12.87 -5.28
N GLU A 190 -5.03 -12.23 -5.34
CA GLU A 190 -5.39 -11.29 -6.41
C GLU A 190 -4.59 -9.98 -6.37
N SER A 191 -4.04 -9.63 -5.20
CA SER A 191 -3.20 -8.44 -4.99
C SER A 191 -1.72 -8.64 -5.32
N ALA A 192 -1.31 -9.87 -5.67
CA ALA A 192 0.08 -10.19 -5.92
C ALA A 192 0.65 -9.33 -7.06
N GLY A 193 1.76 -8.63 -6.78
CA GLY A 193 2.50 -7.89 -7.79
C GLY A 193 3.32 -8.81 -8.69
N TYR A 194 4.28 -8.26 -9.42
CA TYR A 194 5.22 -9.04 -10.23
C TYR A 194 5.88 -10.15 -9.40
N GLY A 195 5.80 -11.40 -9.88
CA GLY A 195 6.69 -12.47 -9.42
C GLY A 195 8.15 -12.12 -9.74
N LEU A 196 9.09 -12.63 -8.93
CA LEU A 196 10.54 -12.37 -9.07
C LEU A 196 11.06 -12.59 -10.51
N HIS A 197 10.43 -13.51 -11.25
CA HIS A 197 10.76 -13.85 -12.64
C HIS A 197 10.36 -12.82 -13.71
N ARG A 198 9.47 -11.85 -13.41
CA ARG A 198 9.06 -10.80 -14.37
C ARG A 198 9.90 -9.51 -14.29
N ALA A 199 10.85 -9.41 -13.36
CA ALA A 199 11.77 -8.28 -13.32
C ALA A 199 12.64 -8.31 -14.58
N ARG A 200 12.25 -7.54 -15.61
CA ARG A 200 13.00 -7.45 -16.88
C ARG A 200 14.47 -7.12 -16.58
N PHE A 201 15.37 -7.92 -17.16
CA PHE A 201 16.80 -7.68 -17.11
C PHE A 201 17.08 -6.27 -17.65
N ARG A 202 17.48 -5.36 -16.77
CA ARG A 202 17.84 -4.00 -17.19
C ARG A 202 19.23 -4.05 -17.79
N ARG A 203 19.36 -3.64 -19.05
CA ARG A 203 20.68 -3.33 -19.62
C ARG A 203 21.15 -2.03 -18.99
N LEU A 204 22.15 -2.13 -18.11
CA LEU A 204 22.76 -0.98 -17.45
C LEU A 204 23.90 -0.43 -18.30
N PRO A 205 24.15 0.90 -18.27
CA PRO A 205 25.25 1.49 -18.99
C PRO A 205 26.59 1.03 -18.40
N SER A 206 27.57 0.80 -19.28
CA SER A 206 28.96 0.64 -18.90
C SER A 206 29.57 1.96 -18.41
N ASP A 207 30.71 1.88 -17.74
CA ASP A 207 31.46 3.05 -17.27
C ASP A 207 31.81 3.98 -18.44
N GLY A 208 32.22 3.44 -19.59
CA GLY A 208 32.46 4.23 -20.81
C GLY A 208 31.21 4.99 -21.28
N GLN A 209 30.06 4.33 -21.35
CA GLN A 209 28.80 4.97 -21.72
C GLN A 209 28.37 6.06 -20.73
N ILE A 210 28.62 5.87 -19.43
CA ILE A 210 28.36 6.89 -18.41
C ILE A 210 29.23 8.12 -18.65
N LEU A 211 30.50 7.91 -19.02
CA LEU A 211 31.46 8.99 -19.28
C LEU A 211 31.22 9.70 -20.61
N GLU A 212 30.67 9.02 -21.61
CA GLU A 212 30.26 9.64 -22.88
C GLU A 212 28.97 10.43 -22.72
N ALA A 213 27.98 9.90 -22.00
CA ALA A 213 26.68 10.54 -21.87
C ALA A 213 26.73 11.89 -21.15
N VAL A 214 27.67 12.10 -20.21
CA VAL A 214 27.81 13.41 -19.54
C VAL A 214 28.22 14.52 -20.52
N LEU A 215 28.91 14.19 -21.62
CA LEU A 215 29.36 15.15 -22.62
C LEU A 215 28.19 15.77 -23.39
N GLN A 216 27.04 15.10 -23.43
CA GLN A 216 25.80 15.61 -24.04
C GLN A 216 25.08 16.64 -23.14
N ILE A 217 25.53 16.86 -21.91
CA ILE A 217 24.89 17.78 -20.97
C ILE A 217 25.54 19.18 -21.11
N PRO A 218 24.88 20.14 -21.78
CA PRO A 218 25.48 21.45 -22.02
C PRO A 218 25.67 22.24 -20.72
N ASN A 219 24.70 22.18 -19.81
CA ASN A 219 24.71 22.95 -18.58
C ASN A 219 25.68 22.33 -17.54
N PRO A 220 26.74 23.06 -17.11
CA PRO A 220 27.74 22.53 -16.19
C PRO A 220 27.17 22.15 -14.82
N ARG A 221 26.14 22.87 -14.33
CA ARG A 221 25.49 22.54 -13.05
C ARG A 221 24.84 21.17 -13.10
N TRP A 222 24.21 20.84 -14.24
CA TRP A 222 23.60 19.52 -14.44
C TRP A 222 24.63 18.41 -14.66
N ARG A 223 25.83 18.73 -15.18
CA ARG A 223 26.96 17.78 -15.22
C ARG A 223 27.42 17.38 -13.81
N LEU A 224 27.43 18.32 -12.87
CA LEU A 224 27.74 18.03 -11.46
C LEU A 224 26.69 17.13 -10.82
N ALA A 225 25.40 17.45 -11.01
CA ALA A 225 24.30 16.62 -10.51
C ALA A 225 24.36 15.19 -11.08
N TYR A 226 24.69 15.06 -12.37
CA TYR A 226 24.94 13.78 -13.03
C TYR A 226 26.11 13.02 -12.39
N GLY A 227 27.26 13.70 -12.23
CA GLY A 227 28.47 13.11 -11.67
C GLY A 227 28.30 12.63 -10.23
N LEU A 228 27.57 13.39 -9.40
CA LEU A 228 27.22 12.96 -8.04
C LEU A 228 26.43 11.65 -8.04
N MET A 229 25.40 11.52 -8.90
CA MET A 229 24.61 10.28 -8.98
C MET A 229 25.45 9.10 -9.49
N ALA A 230 26.29 9.32 -10.49
CA ALA A 230 27.12 8.28 -11.08
C ALA A 230 28.21 7.77 -10.11
N THR A 231 28.80 8.67 -9.34
CA THR A 231 29.94 8.40 -8.44
C THR A 231 29.50 7.82 -7.09
N TYR A 232 28.40 8.32 -6.54
CA TYR A 232 27.93 7.99 -5.19
C TYR A 232 26.66 7.14 -5.15
N GLY A 233 26.07 6.84 -6.32
CA GLY A 233 24.86 6.05 -6.41
C GLY A 233 23.62 6.73 -5.81
N LEU A 234 23.61 8.06 -5.70
CA LEU A 234 22.52 8.82 -5.08
C LEU A 234 21.20 8.69 -5.87
N ARG A 235 20.06 8.77 -5.16
CA ARG A 235 18.76 8.99 -5.80
C ARG A 235 18.68 10.40 -6.35
N ASN A 236 17.84 10.57 -7.36
CA ASN A 236 17.61 11.85 -8.03
C ASN A 236 17.42 13.04 -7.07
N HIS A 237 16.64 12.85 -5.99
CA HIS A 237 16.41 13.93 -5.03
C HIS A 237 17.55 14.10 -4.03
N GLU A 238 18.25 13.01 -3.66
CA GLU A 238 19.34 13.05 -2.67
C GLU A 238 20.48 13.96 -3.10
N VAL A 239 20.70 14.13 -4.41
CA VAL A 239 21.66 15.09 -5.00
C VAL A 239 21.56 16.49 -4.38
N PHE A 240 20.36 16.92 -3.98
CA PHE A 240 20.11 18.26 -3.42
C PHE A 240 19.99 18.28 -1.89
N PHE A 241 20.17 17.13 -1.23
CA PHE A 241 20.05 16.96 0.22
C PHE A 241 21.25 16.16 0.75
N CYS A 242 22.45 16.51 0.29
CA CYS A 242 23.72 15.97 0.79
C CYS A 242 24.56 17.08 1.43
N ASP A 243 25.31 16.72 2.46
CA ASP A 243 26.50 17.48 2.85
C ASP A 243 27.63 17.19 1.86
N LEU A 244 28.04 18.23 1.15
CA LEU A 244 29.05 18.19 0.09
C LEU A 244 30.40 18.70 0.57
N SER A 245 30.50 19.23 1.79
CA SER A 245 31.75 19.76 2.35
C SER A 245 32.93 18.78 2.30
N PRO A 246 32.75 17.44 2.41
CA PRO A 246 33.87 16.50 2.31
C PRO A 246 34.48 16.37 0.91
N LEU A 247 33.90 17.02 -0.12
CA LEU A 247 34.48 17.10 -1.47
C LEU A 247 35.56 18.18 -1.58
N ALA A 248 35.64 19.11 -0.63
CA ALA A 248 36.66 20.15 -0.63
C ALA A 248 38.07 19.54 -0.55
N PRO A 249 39.12 20.25 -1.02
CA PRO A 249 40.49 19.77 -0.91
C PRO A 249 40.85 19.34 0.52
N GLY A 250 41.32 18.10 0.69
CA GLY A 250 41.65 17.52 2.00
C GLY A 250 40.49 16.83 2.73
N GLY A 251 39.27 16.87 2.20
CA GLY A 251 38.15 16.08 2.72
C GLY A 251 38.24 14.58 2.38
N ASP A 252 37.51 13.75 3.12
CA ASP A 252 37.50 12.29 2.96
C ASP A 252 36.64 11.79 1.79
N ARG A 253 35.98 12.72 1.08
CA ARG A 253 35.09 12.48 -0.08
C ARG A 253 33.88 11.61 0.23
N VAL A 254 33.54 11.39 1.50
CA VAL A 254 32.35 10.63 1.91
C VAL A 254 31.17 11.57 2.06
N LEU A 255 30.13 11.38 1.25
CA LEU A 255 28.94 12.23 1.31
C LEU A 255 27.99 11.75 2.39
N ARG A 256 27.43 12.70 3.14
CA ARG A 256 26.34 12.43 4.09
C ARG A 256 25.01 12.89 3.48
N VAL A 257 24.12 11.94 3.19
CA VAL A 257 22.75 12.23 2.79
C VAL A 257 21.95 12.63 4.03
N LEU A 258 21.33 13.79 3.98
CA LEU A 258 20.65 14.39 5.12
C LEU A 258 19.32 13.68 5.46
N PRO A 259 18.83 13.77 6.72
CA PRO A 259 17.64 13.05 7.19
C PRO A 259 16.35 13.38 6.43
N ALA A 260 16.26 14.54 5.79
CA ALA A 260 15.07 15.05 5.10
C ALA A 260 14.78 14.35 3.75
N THR A 261 15.24 13.12 3.56
CA THR A 261 15.11 12.33 2.32
C THR A 261 14.18 11.14 2.51
N LYS A 262 13.77 10.49 1.43
CA LYS A 262 12.86 9.32 1.48
C LYS A 262 13.46 8.16 2.29
N THR A 263 14.77 8.16 2.42
CA THR A 263 15.61 7.02 2.79
C THR A 263 16.28 7.20 4.12
N GLY A 264 16.11 8.39 4.71
CA GLY A 264 16.75 8.77 5.94
C GLY A 264 18.22 9.03 5.75
N GLU A 265 18.87 9.33 6.87
CA GLU A 265 20.27 9.66 6.91
C GLU A 265 21.14 8.45 6.58
N HIS A 266 22.12 8.63 5.69
CA HIS A 266 23.12 7.62 5.38
C HIS A 266 24.37 8.25 4.76
N GLN A 267 25.45 7.49 4.72
CA GLN A 267 26.71 7.90 4.10
C GLN A 267 26.93 7.14 2.80
N ALA A 268 27.52 7.81 1.80
CA ALA A 268 27.83 7.25 0.50
C ALA A 268 29.30 7.51 0.15
N TRP A 269 30.00 6.45 -0.26
CA TRP A 269 31.38 6.50 -0.73
C TRP A 269 31.42 6.51 -2.26
N PRO A 270 32.46 7.11 -2.86
CA PRO A 270 32.63 7.08 -4.30
C PRO A 270 33.07 5.69 -4.77
N PHE A 271 32.50 5.20 -5.86
CA PHE A 271 33.02 4.04 -6.59
C PHE A 271 33.41 4.46 -8.00
N GLN A 272 34.67 4.17 -8.34
CA GLN A 272 35.53 5.00 -9.21
C GLN A 272 35.87 6.34 -8.53
N PRO A 273 36.71 6.35 -7.47
CA PRO A 273 37.09 7.57 -6.75
C PRO A 273 37.60 8.69 -7.65
N GLU A 274 38.27 8.36 -8.75
CA GLU A 274 38.76 9.29 -9.76
C GLU A 274 37.65 10.02 -10.53
N TRP A 275 36.40 9.58 -10.42
CA TRP A 275 35.25 10.29 -10.99
C TRP A 275 34.94 11.58 -10.23
N VAL A 276 35.40 11.72 -8.99
CA VAL A 276 35.34 12.97 -8.24
C VAL A 276 36.07 14.08 -9.00
N GLU A 277 37.30 13.82 -9.44
CA GLU A 277 38.07 14.72 -10.29
C GLU A 277 37.50 14.81 -11.69
N ARG A 278 37.17 13.67 -12.32
CA ARG A 278 36.74 13.62 -13.72
C ARG A 278 35.46 14.40 -13.99
N PHE A 279 34.53 14.43 -13.03
CA PHE A 279 33.31 15.24 -13.13
C PHE A 279 33.45 16.63 -12.49
N GLY A 280 34.62 16.97 -11.95
CA GLY A 280 34.86 18.25 -11.28
C GLY A 280 34.02 18.45 -10.02
N LEU A 281 33.77 17.38 -9.25
CA LEU A 281 32.89 17.43 -8.08
C LEU A 281 33.50 18.18 -6.90
N GLN A 282 34.83 18.32 -6.85
CA GLN A 282 35.56 18.99 -5.75
C GLN A 282 35.06 20.41 -5.50
N GLN A 283 34.69 21.14 -6.56
CA GLN A 283 34.17 22.52 -6.44
C GLN A 283 32.87 22.62 -5.64
N LEU A 284 32.15 21.51 -5.46
CA LEU A 284 30.93 21.46 -4.65
C LEU A 284 31.22 21.51 -3.14
N GLY A 285 32.45 21.18 -2.72
CA GLY A 285 32.87 21.31 -1.33
C GLY A 285 32.88 22.76 -0.86
N ASP A 286 33.40 23.66 -1.71
CA ASP A 286 33.51 25.09 -1.40
C ASP A 286 32.29 25.88 -1.89
N SER A 287 31.65 25.43 -2.96
CA SER A 287 30.52 26.13 -3.60
C SER A 287 29.35 25.18 -3.90
N PRO A 288 28.59 24.76 -2.88
CA PRO A 288 27.40 23.92 -3.04
C PRO A 288 26.35 24.52 -3.99
N ASP A 289 26.29 25.85 -4.05
CA ASP A 289 25.44 26.62 -4.96
C ASP A 289 25.81 26.47 -6.45
N SER A 290 26.79 25.62 -6.79
CA SER A 290 27.08 25.23 -8.17
C SER A 290 26.11 24.17 -8.70
N LEU A 291 25.31 23.51 -7.85
CA LEU A 291 24.25 22.58 -8.29
C LEU A 291 23.06 23.31 -8.93
N PRO A 292 22.26 22.68 -9.80
CA PRO A 292 21.12 23.34 -10.44
C PRO A 292 20.17 24.00 -9.43
N ALA A 293 19.86 25.28 -9.63
CA ALA A 293 18.93 26.00 -8.77
C ALA A 293 17.50 25.50 -9.02
N ILE A 294 16.99 24.67 -8.12
CA ILE A 294 15.62 24.15 -8.16
C ILE A 294 14.94 24.36 -6.81
N ARG A 295 13.61 24.33 -6.78
CA ARG A 295 12.85 24.44 -5.52
C ARG A 295 13.05 23.19 -4.67
N THR A 296 13.77 23.32 -3.56
CA THR A 296 14.06 22.26 -2.59
C THR A 296 13.32 22.42 -1.25
N ASP A 297 12.71 23.57 -0.99
CA ASP A 297 11.91 23.80 0.23
C ASP A 297 10.70 22.84 0.27
N LEU A 298 10.80 21.82 1.12
CA LEU A 298 9.79 20.77 1.29
C LEU A 298 8.46 21.25 1.88
N ARG A 299 8.36 22.52 2.29
CA ARG A 299 7.07 23.16 2.62
C ARG A 299 6.31 23.56 1.36
N GLN A 300 7.03 23.80 0.25
CA GLN A 300 6.48 24.27 -1.03
C GLN A 300 6.58 23.23 -2.15
N THR A 301 7.40 22.19 -1.97
CA THR A 301 7.59 21.10 -2.94
C THR A 301 7.60 19.74 -2.24
N THR A 302 7.80 18.66 -3.00
CA THR A 302 7.99 17.31 -2.46
C THR A 302 9.26 16.68 -3.02
N LEU A 303 9.82 15.70 -2.30
CA LEU A 303 10.97 14.92 -2.77
C LEU A 303 10.72 14.26 -4.13
N GLN A 304 9.48 13.85 -4.40
CA GLN A 304 9.09 13.31 -5.70
C GLN A 304 9.23 14.35 -6.80
N GLN A 305 8.77 15.59 -6.56
CA GLN A 305 8.88 16.66 -7.54
C GLN A 305 10.34 17.08 -7.76
N VAL A 306 11.13 17.18 -6.69
CA VAL A 306 12.59 17.42 -6.78
C VAL A 306 13.24 16.35 -7.67
N GLY A 307 13.03 15.07 -7.37
CA GLY A 307 13.59 13.98 -8.17
C GLY A 307 13.06 13.93 -9.61
N ARG A 308 11.80 14.32 -9.82
CA ARG A 308 11.18 14.43 -11.15
C ARG A 308 11.86 15.49 -12.00
N ARG A 309 12.29 16.62 -11.42
CA ARG A 309 13.04 17.65 -12.18
C ARG A 309 14.31 17.09 -12.81
N VAL A 310 15.04 16.23 -12.09
CA VAL A 310 16.23 15.56 -12.64
C VAL A 310 15.87 14.68 -13.83
N SER A 311 14.84 13.84 -13.69
CA SER A 311 14.39 12.97 -14.78
C SER A 311 13.88 13.75 -16.00
N GLU A 312 13.14 14.83 -15.77
CA GLU A 312 12.66 15.73 -16.83
C GLU A 312 13.84 16.37 -17.56
N GLN A 313 14.87 16.79 -16.84
CA GLN A 313 16.04 17.41 -17.44
C GLN A 313 16.88 16.43 -18.25
N PHE A 314 17.11 15.21 -17.75
CA PHE A 314 17.78 14.15 -18.53
C PHE A 314 17.04 13.86 -19.84
N ARG A 315 15.71 13.81 -19.78
CA ARG A 315 14.87 13.64 -20.97
C ARG A 315 14.98 14.81 -21.94
N ARG A 316 15.00 16.06 -21.44
CA ARG A 316 15.17 17.26 -22.28
C ARG A 316 16.50 17.27 -23.03
N TYR A 317 17.56 16.76 -22.38
CA TYR A 317 18.86 16.55 -23.02
C TYR A 317 18.92 15.28 -23.88
N GLN A 318 17.83 14.50 -23.95
CA GLN A 318 17.73 13.27 -24.72
C GLN A 318 18.84 12.26 -24.39
N LEU A 319 19.27 12.22 -23.12
CA LEU A 319 20.33 11.32 -22.71
C LEU A 319 19.90 9.85 -22.91
N PRO A 320 20.82 8.97 -23.37
CA PRO A 320 20.54 7.55 -23.58
C PRO A 320 20.40 6.76 -22.27
N ILE A 321 20.48 7.43 -21.12
CA ILE A 321 20.50 6.85 -19.79
C ILE A 321 19.57 7.63 -18.86
N THR A 322 18.92 6.92 -17.95
CA THR A 322 18.10 7.53 -16.92
C THR A 322 18.89 7.75 -15.63
N PRO A 323 18.47 8.68 -14.75
CA PRO A 323 19.10 8.84 -13.44
C PRO A 323 19.13 7.55 -12.60
N TYR A 324 18.11 6.69 -12.77
CA TYR A 324 18.02 5.44 -12.03
C TYR A 324 19.00 4.38 -12.56
N ASP A 325 19.39 4.48 -13.84
CA ASP A 325 20.42 3.60 -14.42
C ASP A 325 21.79 3.90 -13.82
N LEU A 326 22.13 5.17 -13.57
CA LEU A 326 23.37 5.55 -12.87
C LEU A 326 23.45 4.91 -11.48
N ARG A 327 22.35 5.02 -10.72
CA ARG A 327 22.25 4.43 -9.39
C ARG A 327 22.33 2.90 -9.40
N HIS A 328 21.74 2.25 -10.39
CA HIS A 328 21.84 0.80 -10.54
C HIS A 328 23.23 0.36 -11.01
N ALA A 329 23.85 1.09 -11.93
CA ALA A 329 25.22 0.83 -12.39
C ALA A 329 26.21 0.93 -11.23
N TRP A 330 26.06 1.95 -10.38
CA TRP A 330 26.83 2.06 -9.13
C TRP A 330 26.67 0.81 -8.24
N ALA A 331 25.44 0.35 -8.01
CA ALA A 331 25.20 -0.83 -7.16
C ALA A 331 25.78 -2.12 -7.76
N VAL A 332 25.68 -2.31 -9.06
CA VAL A 332 26.28 -3.45 -9.74
C VAL A 332 27.81 -3.38 -9.68
N ARG A 333 28.39 -2.18 -9.77
CA ARG A 333 29.83 -1.97 -9.58
C ARG A 333 30.29 -2.41 -8.18
N THR A 334 29.56 -2.03 -7.13
CA THR A 334 29.92 -2.44 -5.76
C THR A 334 29.81 -3.95 -5.56
N ILE A 335 28.81 -4.59 -6.16
CA ILE A 335 28.66 -6.06 -6.16
C ILE A 335 29.88 -6.71 -6.83
N HIS A 336 30.26 -6.27 -8.03
CA HIS A 336 31.38 -6.86 -8.76
C HIS A 336 32.74 -6.68 -8.05
N ILE A 337 32.93 -5.56 -7.33
CA ILE A 337 34.13 -5.30 -6.53
C ILE A 337 34.14 -6.15 -5.24
N GLY A 338 33.02 -6.78 -4.88
CA GLY A 338 32.91 -7.62 -3.69
C GLY A 338 32.60 -6.86 -2.40
N LEU A 339 32.03 -5.65 -2.50
CA LEU A 339 31.53 -4.96 -1.31
C LEU A 339 30.40 -5.78 -0.67
N PRO A 340 30.38 -5.98 0.67
CA PRO A 340 29.31 -6.70 1.32
C PRO A 340 27.94 -6.07 1.04
N ASP A 341 26.94 -6.90 0.71
CA ASP A 341 25.61 -6.43 0.28
C ASP A 341 24.90 -5.61 1.37
N THR A 342 25.19 -5.90 2.64
CA THR A 342 24.68 -5.13 3.78
C THR A 342 25.22 -3.70 3.82
N VAL A 343 26.50 -3.54 3.48
CA VAL A 343 27.19 -2.24 3.39
C VAL A 343 26.67 -1.48 2.18
N ALA A 344 26.60 -2.13 1.01
CA ALA A 344 26.01 -1.56 -0.20
C ALA A 344 24.56 -1.08 0.03
N ALA A 345 23.74 -1.91 0.69
CA ALA A 345 22.36 -1.57 1.02
C ALA A 345 22.28 -0.32 1.92
N ARG A 346 23.11 -0.24 2.95
CA ARG A 346 23.17 0.90 3.87
C ARG A 346 23.60 2.18 3.16
N MET A 347 24.63 2.10 2.32
CA MET A 347 25.12 3.25 1.52
C MET A 347 24.11 3.74 0.49
N MET A 348 23.19 2.87 0.08
CA MET A 348 22.08 3.24 -0.77
C MET A 348 20.83 3.70 0.02
N GLY A 349 20.84 3.68 1.35
CA GLY A 349 19.62 3.92 2.13
C GLY A 349 18.50 2.92 1.77
N HIS A 350 18.86 1.65 1.61
CA HIS A 350 17.93 0.51 1.43
C HIS A 350 17.95 -0.38 2.67
N SER A 351 16.87 -1.13 2.89
CA SER A 351 17.00 -2.35 3.69
C SER A 351 17.71 -3.44 2.89
N VAL A 352 18.40 -4.35 3.58
CA VAL A 352 19.09 -5.48 2.95
C VAL A 352 18.13 -6.30 2.10
N ALA A 353 16.93 -6.60 2.62
CA ALA A 353 15.90 -7.34 1.88
C ALA A 353 15.49 -6.67 0.56
N ILE A 354 15.38 -5.33 0.52
CA ILE A 354 15.07 -4.60 -0.72
C ILE A 354 16.26 -4.65 -1.68
N HIS A 355 17.48 -4.46 -1.17
CA HIS A 355 18.71 -4.50 -1.98
C HIS A 355 18.89 -5.87 -2.62
N THR A 356 18.88 -6.94 -1.83
CA THR A 356 19.01 -8.32 -2.31
C THR A 356 17.91 -8.68 -3.30
N ARG A 357 16.65 -8.30 -3.04
CA ARG A 357 15.55 -8.54 -4.01
C ARG A 357 15.77 -7.83 -5.34
N THR A 358 16.29 -6.60 -5.30
CA THR A 358 16.49 -5.77 -6.49
C THR A 358 17.66 -6.27 -7.34
N TYR A 359 18.75 -6.69 -6.69
CA TYR A 359 20.00 -7.07 -7.36
C TYR A 359 20.29 -8.57 -7.31
N HIS A 360 19.30 -9.38 -6.94
CA HIS A 360 19.41 -10.82 -6.73
C HIS A 360 20.24 -11.51 -7.81
N HIS A 361 19.92 -11.25 -9.08
CA HIS A 361 20.61 -11.87 -10.20
C HIS A 361 22.13 -11.60 -10.22
N TRP A 362 22.57 -10.35 -9.97
CA TRP A 362 23.99 -10.00 -9.94
C TRP A 362 24.69 -10.57 -8.72
N ILE A 363 24.03 -10.53 -7.56
CA ILE A 363 24.54 -11.10 -6.30
C ILE A 363 24.74 -12.61 -6.45
N THR A 364 23.71 -13.34 -6.90
CA THR A 364 23.80 -14.79 -7.12
C THR A 364 24.92 -15.14 -8.08
N ARG A 365 25.07 -14.41 -9.20
CA ARG A 365 26.14 -14.66 -10.16
C ARG A 365 27.53 -14.44 -9.55
N ARG A 366 27.73 -13.37 -8.80
CA ARG A 366 28.99 -13.11 -8.08
C ARG A 366 29.32 -14.25 -7.12
N ASP A 367 28.36 -14.62 -6.29
CA ASP A 367 28.56 -15.64 -5.24
C ASP A 367 28.87 -17.01 -5.86
N GLN A 368 28.19 -17.36 -6.96
CA GLN A 368 28.50 -18.55 -7.76
C GLN A 368 29.94 -18.49 -8.31
N GLN A 369 30.36 -17.36 -8.88
CA GLN A 369 31.71 -17.21 -9.44
C GLN A 369 32.77 -17.35 -8.35
N LEU A 370 32.61 -16.68 -7.21
CA LEU A 370 33.53 -16.78 -6.07
C LEU A 370 33.65 -18.22 -5.54
N ALA A 371 32.52 -18.94 -5.46
CA ALA A 371 32.51 -20.34 -5.03
C ALA A 371 33.27 -21.25 -6.01
N VAL A 372 33.10 -21.02 -7.32
CA VAL A 372 33.82 -21.75 -8.37
C VAL A 372 35.32 -21.43 -8.32
N ASP A 373 35.70 -20.16 -8.23
CA ASP A 373 37.10 -19.74 -8.17
C ASP A 373 37.81 -20.33 -6.93
N ALA A 374 37.13 -20.34 -5.78
CA ALA A 374 37.64 -20.96 -4.55
C ALA A 374 37.73 -22.49 -4.62
N ALA A 375 36.86 -23.16 -5.39
CA ALA A 375 36.96 -24.59 -5.63
C ALA A 375 38.14 -24.92 -6.55
N LEU A 376 38.30 -24.17 -7.65
CA LEU A 376 39.38 -24.35 -8.61
C LEU A 376 40.76 -24.02 -8.02
N SER A 377 40.87 -23.01 -7.14
CA SER A 377 42.13 -22.69 -6.47
C SER A 377 42.58 -23.81 -5.52
N ARG A 378 41.65 -24.45 -4.80
CA ARG A 378 41.93 -25.62 -3.93
C ARG A 378 42.30 -26.88 -4.70
N GLN A 379 41.93 -27.00 -5.97
CA GLN A 379 42.33 -28.13 -6.82
C GLN A 379 43.76 -27.95 -7.36
N ARG A 380 44.22 -26.70 -7.46
CA ARG A 380 45.56 -26.35 -7.98
C ARG A 380 46.63 -26.25 -6.88
N ALA A 381 46.21 -26.07 -5.63
CA ALA A 381 47.05 -26.17 -4.44
C ALA A 381 47.18 -27.63 -4.02
#